data_AF-A0A524NFQ2-F1
#
_entry.id   AF-A0A524NFQ2-F1
#
_cell.length_a   1.000
_cell.length_b   1.000
_cell.length_c   1.000
_cell.angle_alpha   90.00
_cell.angle_beta   90.00
_cell.angle_gamma   90.00
#
_symmetry.space_group_name_H-M   'P 1'
#
loop_
_entity.id
_entity.type
_entity.pdbx_description
1 polymer ?
#
loop_
_entity_poly.entity_id
_entity_poly.type
_entity_poly.pdbx_seq_one_letter_code
_entity_poly.pdbx_strand_id
1 'polypeptide(L)'
;MLRDAWILAIETLIWIELKRLGERLALTKAAKQLRIKDPKAIGLTHRLVSETLRKKNYIDFLLNSVLEPRSLNDLKIGPKVFLQLYCYETKVADGNLE
;
A
#
# COMPACT_ATOMS: atom_id res chain seq x y z
N MET A 1 8.04 -4.40 -13.93
CA MET A 1 7.88 -2.99 -13.47
C MET A 1 6.59 -2.76 -12.69
N LEU A 2 5.40 -2.70 -13.31
CA LEU A 2 4.15 -2.39 -12.57
C LEU A 2 3.78 -3.46 -11.53
N ARG A 3 3.81 -4.75 -11.94
CA ARG A 3 3.58 -5.88 -11.04
C ARG A 3 4.56 -5.90 -9.87
N ASP A 4 5.84 -5.68 -10.15
CA ASP A 4 6.89 -5.68 -9.12
C ASP A 4 6.69 -4.52 -8.14
N ALA A 5 6.33 -3.33 -8.64
CA ALA A 5 6.05 -2.17 -7.81
C ALA A 5 4.85 -2.39 -6.89
N TRP A 6 3.80 -3.05 -7.39
CA TRP A 6 2.62 -3.40 -6.60
C TRP A 6 2.92 -4.44 -5.52
N ILE A 7 3.60 -5.54 -5.88
CA ILE A 7 3.98 -6.58 -4.90
C ILE A 7 4.90 -5.97 -3.84
N LEU A 8 5.86 -5.14 -4.25
CA LEU A 8 6.77 -4.46 -3.34
C LEU A 8 6.04 -3.46 -2.44
N ALA A 9 5.04 -2.72 -2.95
CA ALA A 9 4.22 -1.80 -2.17
C ALA A 9 3.39 -2.54 -1.10
N ILE A 10 2.73 -3.64 -1.48
CA ILE A 10 1.95 -4.47 -0.57
C ILE A 10 2.86 -4.99 0.56
N GLU A 11 3.99 -5.60 0.21
CA GLU A 11 4.92 -6.14 1.20
C GLU A 11 5.47 -5.03 2.12
N THR A 12 5.79 -3.85 1.56
CA THR A 12 6.24 -2.69 2.33
C THR A 12 5.18 -2.24 3.33
N LEU A 13 3.92 -2.08 2.90
CA LEU A 13 2.81 -1.69 3.78
C LEU A 13 2.54 -2.74 4.87
N ILE A 14 2.64 -4.04 4.56
CA ILE A 14 2.55 -5.12 5.55
C ILE A 14 3.63 -4.97 6.64
N TRP A 15 4.88 -4.66 6.26
CA TRP A 15 5.95 -4.41 7.22
C TRP A 15 5.69 -3.18 8.10
N ILE A 16 5.13 -2.11 7.53
CA ILE A 16 4.75 -0.90 8.27
C ILE A 16 3.63 -1.24 9.27
N GLU A 17 2.59 -1.94 8.84
CA GLU A 17 1.44 -2.23 9.70
C GLU A 17 1.75 -3.27 10.78
N LEU A 18 2.42 -4.40 10.46
CA LEU A 18 2.73 -5.45 11.45
C LEU A 18 3.84 -5.07 12.41
N LYS A 19 4.89 -4.43 11.91
CA LYS A 19 6.15 -4.24 12.65
C LYS A 19 6.43 -2.78 12.99
N ARG A 20 5.51 -1.86 12.63
CA ARG A 20 5.67 -0.41 12.85
C ARG A 20 7.00 0.12 12.34
N LEU A 21 7.51 -0.47 11.25
CA LEU A 21 8.73 0.02 10.63
C LEU A 21 8.45 1.34 9.93
N GLY A 22 9.43 2.25 9.94
CA GLY A 22 9.38 3.43 9.08
C GLY A 22 9.43 3.03 7.60
N GLU A 23 8.81 3.84 6.74
CA GLU A 23 8.62 3.57 5.31
C GLU A 23 9.92 3.15 4.60
N ARG A 24 11.01 3.92 4.75
CA ARG A 24 12.30 3.63 4.12
C ARG A 24 12.87 2.27 4.52
N LEU A 25 12.75 1.92 5.81
CA LEU A 25 13.26 0.64 6.33
C LEU A 25 12.40 -0.53 5.85
N ALA A 26 11.07 -0.36 5.87
CA ALA A 26 10.13 -1.35 5.35
C ALA A 26 10.38 -1.64 3.86
N LEU A 27 10.54 -0.58 3.04
CA LEU A 27 10.81 -0.70 1.62
C LEU A 27 12.12 -1.43 1.34
N THR A 28 13.19 -1.05 2.04
CA THR A 28 14.51 -1.70 1.90
C THR A 28 14.43 -3.18 2.23
N LYS A 29 13.71 -3.54 3.30
CA LYS A 29 13.53 -4.93 3.73
C LYS A 29 12.71 -5.74 2.73
N ALA A 30 11.59 -5.18 2.27
CA ALA A 30 10.72 -5.81 1.28
C ALA A 30 11.43 -6.02 -0.06
N ALA A 31 12.19 -5.03 -0.54
CA ALA A 31 12.95 -5.12 -1.79
C ALA A 31 14.00 -6.23 -1.72
N LYS A 32 14.70 -6.35 -0.58
CA LYS A 32 15.66 -7.43 -0.33
C LYS A 32 14.98 -8.80 -0.30
N GLN A 33 13.86 -8.93 0.40
CA GLN A 33 13.10 -10.18 0.52
C GLN A 33 12.59 -10.67 -0.85
N LEU A 34 12.04 -9.77 -1.65
CA LEU A 34 11.48 -10.06 -2.97
C LEU A 34 12.53 -10.08 -4.09
N ARG A 35 13.79 -9.76 -3.78
CA ARG A 35 14.92 -9.66 -4.74
C ARG A 35 14.66 -8.67 -5.87
N ILE A 36 13.86 -7.63 -5.61
CA ILE A 36 13.55 -6.57 -6.58
C ILE A 36 14.65 -5.51 -6.50
N LYS A 37 15.30 -5.26 -7.64
CA LYS A 37 16.41 -4.29 -7.77
C LYS A 37 16.17 -3.20 -8.81
N ASP A 38 15.10 -3.31 -9.60
CA ASP A 38 14.77 -2.34 -10.64
C ASP A 38 14.48 -0.96 -10.00
N PRO A 39 15.30 0.07 -10.26
CA PRO A 39 15.11 1.39 -9.67
C PRO A 39 13.76 2.00 -10.03
N LYS A 40 13.20 1.69 -11.21
CA LYS A 40 11.88 2.20 -11.62
C LYS A 40 10.77 1.60 -10.78
N ALA A 41 10.82 0.29 -10.54
CA ALA A 41 9.87 -0.39 -9.68
C ALA A 41 9.95 0.13 -8.23
N ILE A 42 11.17 0.32 -7.70
CA ILE A 42 11.39 0.86 -6.35
C ILE A 42 10.87 2.29 -6.23
N GLY A 43 11.16 3.15 -7.20
CA GLY A 43 10.67 4.53 -7.23
C GLY A 43 9.16 4.61 -7.28
N LEU A 44 8.52 3.77 -8.10
CA LEU A 44 7.06 3.67 -8.17
C LEU A 44 6.47 3.18 -6.84
N THR A 45 7.06 2.16 -6.22
CA THR A 45 6.62 1.69 -4.90
C THR A 45 6.70 2.79 -3.85
N HIS A 46 7.81 3.53 -3.78
CA HIS A 46 7.94 4.61 -2.81
C HIS A 46 6.78 5.60 -2.93
N ARG A 47 6.46 6.05 -4.15
CA ARG A 47 5.30 6.92 -4.40
C ARG A 47 3.99 6.28 -3.94
N LEU A 48 3.72 5.05 -4.36
CA LEU A 48 2.49 4.32 -4.00
C LEU A 48 2.30 4.21 -2.49
N VAL A 49 3.35 3.83 -1.77
CA VAL A 49 3.33 3.66 -0.31
C VAL A 49 3.13 5.01 0.39
N SER A 50 3.95 6.01 0.06
CA SER A 50 3.86 7.36 0.65
C SER A 50 2.45 7.94 0.50
N GLU A 51 1.88 7.88 -0.71
CA GLU A 51 0.57 8.47 -0.98
C GLU A 51 -0.58 7.68 -0.36
N THR A 52 -0.51 6.34 -0.38
CA THR A 52 -1.49 5.49 0.32
C THR A 52 -1.48 5.78 1.83
N LEU A 53 -0.31 5.90 2.44
CA LEU A 53 -0.19 6.22 3.87
C LEU A 53 -0.71 7.62 4.17
N ARG A 54 -0.40 8.61 3.33
CA ARG A 54 -0.88 9.99 3.46
C ARG A 54 -2.41 10.08 3.47
N LYS A 55 -3.08 9.22 2.70
CA LYS A 55 -4.54 9.20 2.55
C LYS A 55 -5.21 8.06 3.33
N LYS A 56 -4.46 7.34 4.16
CA LYS A 56 -4.91 6.10 4.82
C LYS A 56 -6.21 6.26 5.59
N ASN A 57 -6.37 7.33 6.37
CA ASN A 57 -7.60 7.51 7.16
C ASN A 57 -8.85 7.67 6.28
N TYR A 58 -8.72 8.38 5.15
CA TYR A 58 -9.81 8.56 4.20
C TYR A 58 -10.11 7.25 3.45
N ILE A 59 -9.07 6.54 3.03
CA ILE A 59 -9.18 5.22 2.40
C ILE A 59 -9.86 4.22 3.34
N ASP A 60 -9.44 4.17 4.61
CA ASP A 60 -10.01 3.29 5.62
C ASP A 60 -11.48 3.64 5.88
N PHE A 61 -11.84 4.92 5.88
CA PHE A 61 -13.24 5.35 5.97
C PHE A 61 -14.09 4.85 4.79
N LEU A 62 -13.63 5.07 3.55
CA LEU A 62 -14.32 4.59 2.35
C LEU A 62 -14.46 3.06 2.31
N LEU A 63 -13.43 2.34 2.71
CA LEU A 63 -13.46 0.88 2.70
C LEU A 63 -14.39 0.35 3.79
N ASN A 64 -14.39 0.92 5.00
CA ASN A 64 -15.28 0.48 6.05
C ASN A 64 -16.75 0.79 5.73
N SER A 65 -17.08 1.90 5.07
CA SER A 65 -18.46 2.19 4.66
C SER A 65 -19.01 1.20 3.63
N VAL A 66 -18.14 0.67 2.75
CA VAL A 66 -18.52 -0.36 1.76
C VAL A 66 -18.59 -1.76 2.39
N LEU A 67 -17.81 -2.02 3.44
CA LEU A 67 -17.72 -3.35 4.05
C LEU A 67 -18.81 -3.64 5.09
N GLU A 68 -19.63 -2.66 5.48
CA GLU A 68 -20.67 -2.84 6.48
C GLU A 68 -21.56 -4.07 6.19
N PRO A 69 -21.89 -4.89 7.21
CA PRO A 69 -21.62 -4.71 8.64
C PRO A 69 -20.23 -5.18 9.10
N ARG A 70 -19.37 -5.64 8.19
CA ARG A 70 -17.98 -6.01 8.49
C ARG A 70 -17.06 -4.79 8.42
N SER A 71 -15.82 -4.96 8.84
CA SER A 71 -14.79 -3.93 8.83
C SER A 71 -13.50 -4.44 8.17
N LEU A 72 -12.62 -3.50 7.82
CA LEU A 72 -11.26 -3.83 7.36
C LEU A 72 -10.46 -4.63 8.39
N ASN A 73 -10.78 -4.50 9.68
CA ASN A 73 -10.07 -5.20 10.75
C ASN A 73 -10.43 -6.69 10.83
N ASP A 74 -11.52 -7.09 10.19
CA ASP A 74 -11.93 -8.50 10.09
C ASP A 74 -11.17 -9.24 8.98
N LEU A 75 -10.42 -8.51 8.14
CA LEU A 75 -9.64 -9.07 7.06
C LEU A 75 -8.24 -9.46 7.50
N LYS A 76 -7.71 -10.52 6.88
CA LYS A 76 -6.28 -10.80 6.95
C LYS A 76 -5.49 -9.62 6.39
N ILE A 77 -4.27 -9.44 6.89
CA ILE A 77 -3.48 -8.26 6.56
C ILE A 77 -3.18 -8.11 5.06
N GLY A 78 -2.90 -9.19 4.35
CA GLY A 78 -2.63 -9.15 2.90
C GLY A 78 -3.80 -8.54 2.13
N PRO A 79 -5.01 -9.12 2.21
CA PRO A 79 -6.22 -8.53 1.63
C PRO A 79 -6.51 -7.10 2.08
N LYS A 80 -6.34 -6.78 3.38
CA LYS A 80 -6.54 -5.43 3.90
C LYS A 80 -5.64 -4.41 3.21
N VAL A 81 -4.33 -4.68 3.19
CA VAL A 81 -3.33 -3.81 2.57
C VAL A 81 -3.53 -3.71 1.06
N PHE A 82 -3.88 -4.83 0.41
CA PHE A 82 -4.23 -4.83 -1.01
C PHE A 82 -5.41 -3.89 -1.30
N LEU A 83 -6.49 -3.98 -0.51
CA LEU A 83 -7.67 -3.12 -0.70
C LEU A 83 -7.34 -1.65 -0.45
N GLN A 84 -6.51 -1.34 0.54
CA GLN A 84 -6.07 0.04 0.80
C GLN A 84 -5.31 0.61 -0.40
N LEU A 85 -4.32 -0.13 -0.91
CA LEU A 85 -3.54 0.27 -2.08
C LEU A 85 -4.41 0.38 -3.34
N TYR A 86 -5.32 -0.57 -3.54
CA TYR A 86 -6.23 -0.57 -4.69
C TYR A 86 -7.24 0.58 -4.64
N CYS A 87 -7.78 0.88 -3.46
CA CYS A 87 -8.68 2.01 -3.27
C CYS A 87 -7.96 3.34 -3.53
N TYR A 88 -6.72 3.49 -3.07
CA TYR A 88 -5.90 4.65 -3.42
C TYR A 88 -5.81 4.81 -4.94
N GLU A 89 -5.33 3.78 -5.65
CA GLU A 89 -5.09 3.84 -7.09
C GLU A 89 -6.34 4.09 -7.93
N THR A 90 -7.51 3.61 -7.50
CA THR A 90 -8.74 3.66 -8.32
C THR A 90 -9.76 4.71 -7.91
N LYS A 91 -9.62 5.30 -6.72
CA LYS A 91 -10.59 6.26 -6.16
C LYS A 91 -9.98 7.54 -5.62
N VAL A 92 -8.66 7.57 -5.38
CA VAL A 92 -7.99 8.70 -4.73
C VAL A 92 -6.90 9.31 -5.62
N ALA A 93 -6.20 8.49 -6.40
CA ALA A 93 -5.12 8.94 -7.28
C ALA A 93 -5.57 9.92 -8.37
N ASP A 94 -6.85 9.86 -8.78
CA ASP A 94 -7.46 10.74 -9.81
C ASP A 94 -7.52 12.24 -9.43
N GLY A 95 -7.02 12.64 -8.25
CA GLY A 95 -6.85 14.05 -7.89
C GLY A 95 -5.59 14.74 -8.44
N ASN A 96 -4.73 14.05 -9.19
CA ASN A 96 -3.43 14.56 -9.67
C ASN A 96 -3.19 14.34 -11.19
N LEU A 97 -4.24 14.24 -12.00
CA LEU A 97 -4.15 14.23 -13.48
C LEU A 97 -4.77 15.50 -14.09
N GLU A 98 -4.32 16.66 -13.62
CA GLU A 98 -4.41 17.93 -14.34
C GLU A 98 -3.02 18.54 -14.52
#